data_AF-A0A3D4FEZ6-F1
#
_entry.id   AF-A0A3D4FEZ6-F1
#
_cell.length_a   1.000
_cell.length_b   1.000
_cell.length_c   1.000
_cell.angle_alpha   90.00
_cell.angle_beta   90.00
_cell.angle_gamma   90.00
#
_symmetry.space_group_name_H-M   'P 1'
#
loop_
_entity.id
_entity.type
_entity.pdbx_description
1 polymer ?
#
loop_
_entity_poly.entity_id
_entity_poly.type
_entity_poly.pdbx_seq_one_letter_code
_entity_poly.pdbx_strand_id
1 'polypeptide(L)' 'TSEDEINSLTNDEKIKYDLKNGIYLLWREDTPVGLAKFSEFSRHFGEITTVYIKSEYRGRGLGKILMSKMVEKLIE' A
#
# COMPACT_ATOMS: atom_id res chain seq x y z
N THR A 1 -10.83 -22.37 -17.59
CA THR A 1 -10.11 -21.17 -18.01
C THR A 1 -8.72 -21.60 -18.39
N SER A 2 -8.28 -21.32 -19.62
CA SER A 2 -6.90 -21.64 -20.05
C SER A 2 -5.90 -20.66 -19.40
N GLU A 3 -4.63 -21.04 -19.30
CA GLU A 3 -3.58 -20.10 -18.86
C GLU A 3 -3.51 -18.85 -19.75
N ASP A 4 -3.81 -18.99 -21.03
CA ASP A 4 -3.88 -17.87 -21.97
C ASP A 4 -5.03 -16.90 -21.66
N GLU A 5 -6.19 -17.40 -21.21
CA GLU A 5 -7.28 -16.54 -20.72
C GLU A 5 -6.86 -15.79 -19.45
N ILE A 6 -6.17 -16.46 -18.52
CA ILE A 6 -5.73 -15.83 -17.26
C ILE A 6 -4.70 -14.72 -17.57
N ASN A 7 -3.70 -15.02 -18.40
CA ASN A 7 -2.66 -14.06 -18.79
C ASN A 7 -3.23 -12.89 -19.61
N SER A 8 -4.33 -13.08 -20.34
CA SER A 8 -5.01 -11.98 -21.04
C SER A 8 -5.78 -11.04 -20.09
N LEU A 9 -6.12 -11.53 -18.89
CA LEU A 9 -6.88 -10.81 -17.86
C LEU A 9 -5.97 -10.24 -16.75
N THR A 10 -4.74 -10.70 -16.63
CA THR A 10 -3.78 -10.25 -15.62
C THR A 10 -2.65 -9.44 -16.26
N ASN A 11 -2.33 -8.28 -15.67
CA ASN A 11 -1.14 -7.52 -16.04
C ASN A 11 -0.12 -7.65 -14.91
N ASP A 12 0.67 -8.71 -14.98
CA ASP A 12 1.64 -9.06 -13.94
C ASP A 12 2.70 -7.98 -13.69
N GLU A 13 3.04 -7.19 -14.71
CA GLU A 13 3.95 -6.05 -14.56
C GLU A 13 3.32 -4.94 -13.73
N LYS A 14 2.05 -4.61 -14.00
CA LYS A 14 1.29 -3.64 -13.20
C LYS A 14 1.13 -4.15 -11.76
N ILE A 15 0.85 -5.44 -11.57
CA ILE A 15 0.73 -6.04 -10.23
C ILE A 15 2.05 -5.94 -9.46
N LYS A 16 3.18 -6.28 -10.10
CA LYS A 16 4.52 -6.13 -9.50
C LYS A 16 4.86 -4.68 -9.20
N TYR A 17 4.50 -3.75 -10.08
CA TYR A 17 4.68 -2.32 -9.87
C TYR A 17 3.85 -1.80 -8.69
N ASP A 18 2.57 -2.17 -8.61
CA ASP A 18 1.66 -1.81 -7.52
C ASP A 18 2.14 -2.39 -6.17
N LEU A 19 2.71 -3.60 -6.18
CA LEU A 19 3.35 -4.20 -5.00
C LEU A 19 4.62 -3.46 -4.59
N LYS A 20 5.47 -3.10 -5.55
CA LYS A 20 6.76 -2.45 -5.30
C LYS A 20 6.61 -1.00 -4.82
N ASN A 21 5.67 -0.26 -5.39
CA ASN A 21 5.58 1.19 -5.21
C ASN A 21 4.30 1.63 -4.49
N GLY A 22 3.27 0.78 -4.49
CA GLY A 22 1.96 1.11 -3.94
C GLY A 22 1.80 0.72 -2.48
N ILE A 23 2.36 -0.41 -2.02
CA ILE A 23 2.01 -0.97 -0.71
C ILE A 23 3.07 -0.67 0.36
N TYR A 24 2.63 -0.07 1.46
CA TYR A 24 3.45 0.30 2.61
C TYR A 24 2.99 -0.50 3.82
N LEU A 25 3.92 -1.25 4.42
CA LEU A 25 3.67 -2.03 5.62
C LEU A 25 4.24 -1.30 6.84
N LEU A 26 3.43 -1.16 7.88
CA LEU A 26 3.88 -0.73 9.19
C LEU A 26 4.27 -1.96 10.01
N TRP A 27 5.53 -2.03 10.38
CA TRP A 27 6.08 -3.12 11.19
C TRP A 27 6.24 -2.69 12.65
N ARG A 28 5.98 -3.62 13.55
CA ARG A 28 6.38 -3.53 14.95
C ARG A 28 7.18 -4.79 15.24
N GLU A 29 8.49 -4.62 15.48
CA GLU A 29 9.43 -5.74 15.47
C GLU A 29 9.28 -6.54 14.16
N ASP A 30 9.17 -7.86 14.23
CA ASP A 30 9.00 -8.74 13.07
C ASP A 30 7.53 -9.01 12.70
N THR A 31 6.60 -8.21 13.23
CA THR A 31 5.17 -8.36 12.95
C THR A 31 4.62 -7.18 12.13
N PRO A 32 4.01 -7.42 10.96
CA PRO A 32 3.26 -6.38 10.25
C PRO A 32 1.97 -6.09 11.03
N VAL A 33 1.77 -4.83 11.40
CA VAL A 33 0.64 -4.36 12.23
C VAL A 33 -0.27 -3.37 11.51
N GLY A 34 0.17 -2.85 10.37
CA GLY A 34 -0.62 -1.95 9.54
C GLY A 34 -0.20 -2.01 8.08
N LEU A 35 -1.08 -1.53 7.22
CA LEU A 35 -0.79 -1.36 5.80
C LEU A 35 -1.54 -0.14 5.24
N ALA A 36 -0.96 0.45 4.22
CA ALA A 36 -1.61 1.48 3.42
C ALA A 36 -1.11 1.38 1.98
N LYS A 37 -1.94 1.77 1.02
CA LYS A 37 -1.64 1.62 -0.41
C LYS A 37 -1.78 2.95 -1.15
N PHE A 38 -0.88 3.27 -2.07
CA PHE A 38 -1.19 4.21 -3.15
C PHE A 38 -1.92 3.47 -4.27
N SER A 39 -3.12 3.93 -4.62
CA SER A 39 -3.82 3.46 -5.83
C SER A 39 -3.26 4.16 -7.06
N GLU A 40 -3.04 5.46 -6.95
CA GLU A 40 -2.49 6.31 -8.00
C GLU A 40 -1.61 7.40 -7.39
N PHE A 41 -0.52 7.75 -8.06
CA PHE A 41 0.25 8.95 -7.71
C PHE A 41 0.85 9.57 -8.97
N SER A 42 0.91 10.90 -8.97
CA SER A 42 1.46 11.74 -10.03
C SER A 42 2.33 12.83 -9.39
N ARG A 43 2.92 13.69 -10.22
CA ARG A 43 3.70 14.85 -9.74
C ARG A 43 2.88 15.79 -8.83
N HIS A 44 1.55 15.78 -8.92
CA HIS A 44 0.69 16.77 -8.26
C HIS A 44 -0.32 16.18 -7.28
N PHE A 45 -0.60 14.87 -7.36
CA PHE A 45 -1.62 14.22 -6.53
C PHE A 45 -1.20 12.79 -6.20
N GLY A 46 -1.50 12.35 -4.98
CA GLY A 46 -1.38 10.96 -4.57
C GLY A 46 -2.66 10.51 -3.87
N GLU A 47 -3.25 9.42 -4.33
CA GLU A 47 -4.43 8.81 -3.71
C GLU A 47 -3.98 7.67 -2.81
N ILE A 48 -4.22 7.82 -1.51
CA ILE A 48 -3.99 6.76 -0.53
C ILE A 48 -5.29 5.99 -0.35
N THR A 49 -5.27 4.72 -0.74
CA THR A 49 -6.34 3.75 -0.55
C THR A 49 -5.95 2.71 0.49
N THR A 50 -6.96 2.05 1.06
CA THR A 50 -6.80 0.89 1.94
C THR A 50 -5.85 1.14 3.12
N VAL A 51 -6.24 2.02 4.04
CA VAL A 51 -5.51 2.21 5.30
C VAL A 51 -6.08 1.25 6.34
N TYR A 52 -5.26 0.33 6.82
CA TYR A 52 -5.67 -0.66 7.80
C TYR A 52 -4.62 -0.78 8.91
N ILE A 53 -5.11 -0.87 10.15
CA ILE A 53 -4.33 -1.23 11.32
C ILE A 53 -5.01 -2.44 11.97
N LYS A 54 -4.22 -3.45 12.37
CA LYS A 54 -4.72 -4.59 13.14
C LYS A 54 -5.42 -4.12 14.41
N SER A 55 -6.57 -4.71 14.72
CA SER A 55 -7.49 -4.22 15.77
C SER A 55 -6.84 -4.02 17.14
N GLU A 56 -5.98 -4.94 17.55
CA GLU A 56 -5.27 -4.97 18.82
C GLU A 56 -4.18 -3.89 18.95
N TYR A 57 -3.84 -3.24 17.83
CA TYR A 57 -2.91 -2.12 17.72
C TYR A 57 -3.60 -0.77 17.45
N ARG A 58 -4.93 -0.74 17.28
CA ARG A 58 -5.70 0.49 17.07
C ARG A 58 -5.74 1.36 18.34
N GLY A 59 -6.09 2.64 18.18
CA GLY A 59 -6.15 3.61 19.27
C GLY A 59 -4.78 4.12 19.76
N ARG A 60 -3.68 3.68 19.14
CA ARG A 60 -2.30 4.02 19.53
C ARG A 60 -1.61 5.01 18.59
N GLY A 61 -2.37 5.67 17.71
CA GLY A 61 -1.82 6.63 16.75
C GLY A 61 -1.09 6.04 15.54
N LEU A 62 -1.01 4.71 15.41
CA LEU A 62 -0.29 4.04 14.31
C LEU A 62 -0.79 4.42 12.91
N GLY A 63 -2.10 4.61 12.74
CA GLY A 63 -2.66 5.07 11.48
C GLY A 63 -2.14 6.46 11.09
N LYS A 64 -2.01 7.38 12.06
CA LYS A 64 -1.44 8.71 11.83
C LYS A 64 0.03 8.61 11.39
N ILE A 65 0.81 7.78 12.09
CA ILE A 65 2.23 7.55 11.76
C ILE A 65 2.36 7.01 10.33
N LEU A 66 1.58 5.99 9.98
CA LEU A 66 1.61 5.38 8.66
C LEU A 66 1.25 6.41 7.56
N MET A 67 0.19 7.18 7.75
CA MET A 67 -0.20 8.24 6.82
C MET A 67 0.86 9.33 6.67
N SER A 68 1.46 9.78 7.78
CA SER A 68 2.56 10.76 7.73
C SER A 68 3.73 10.25 6.90
N LYS A 69 4.12 8.98 7.07
CA LYS A 69 5.19 8.36 6.27
C LYS A 69 4.86 8.24 4.79
N MET A 70 3.61 7.96 4.45
CA MET A 70 3.19 7.98 3.05
C MET A 70 3.27 9.38 2.44
N VAL A 71 2.80 10.40 3.16
CA VAL A 71 2.87 11.79 2.67
C VAL A 71 4.33 12.25 2.52
N GLU A 72 5.20 11.93 3.48
CA GLU A 72 6.64 12.22 3.37
C GLU A 72 7.23 11.64 2.08
N LYS A 73 6.84 10.43 1.69
CA LYS A 73 7.28 9.77 0.45
C LYS A 73 6.81 10.43 -0.84
N LEU A 74 5.72 11.21 -0.82
CA LEU A 74 5.25 11.95 -1.98
C LEU A 74 5.99 13.28 -2.18
N ILE A 75 6.66 13.77 -1.14
CA ILE A 75 7.35 15.07 -1.14
C ILE A 75 8.84 14.90 -1.48
N GLU A 76 9.41 13.69 -1.31
CA GLU A 76 10.75 13.31 -1.80
C GLU A 76 10.82 13.24 -3.33
#